data_AF-A0A941J4J4-F1
#
_entry.id   AF-A0A941J4J4-F1
#
_cell.length_a   1.000
_cell.length_b   1.000
_cell.length_c   1.000
_cell.angle_alpha   90.00
_cell.angle_beta   90.00
_cell.angle_gamma   90.00
#
_symmetry.space_group_name_H-M   'P 1'
#
loop_
_entity.id
_entity.type
_entity.pdbx_description
1 polymer ?
#
loop_
_entity_poly.entity_id
_entity_poly.type
_entity_poly.pdbx_seq_one_letter_code
_entity_poly.pdbx_strand_id
1 'polypeptide(L)'
;MLQQILEENGVTCSVIGTIQHIINGNKVDSHNTTQGTMELNSLLVESRDMVVIMEVSSHGLAQYRLEGIEFDFCVFTNLYHDHLDFHGTMEDYFLAKLLLLKN
;
A
#
# COMPACT_ATOMS: atom_id res chain seq x y z
N MET A 1 -10.72 8.78 -1.17
CA MET A 1 -10.58 9.87 -2.17
C MET A 1 -10.22 9.31 -3.55
N LEU A 2 -9.03 8.72 -3.75
CA LEU A 2 -8.62 8.20 -5.08
C LEU A 2 -9.62 7.19 -5.65
N GLN A 3 -10.03 6.20 -4.84
CA GLN A 3 -11.06 5.22 -5.22
C GLN A 3 -12.32 5.91 -5.74
N GLN A 4 -12.88 6.84 -4.96
CA GLN A 4 -14.10 7.54 -5.31
C GLN A 4 -13.96 8.32 -6.62
N ILE A 5 -12.87 9.07 -6.81
CA ILE A 5 -12.63 9.83 -8.05
C ILE A 5 -12.57 8.89 -9.27
N LEU A 6 -11.87 7.76 -9.15
CA LEU A 6 -11.72 6.79 -10.23
C LEU A 6 -13.06 6.10 -10.55
N GLU A 7 -13.79 5.65 -9.52
CA GLU A 7 -15.09 5.00 -9.67
C GLU A 7 -16.15 5.95 -10.26
N GLU A 8 -16.16 7.23 -9.87
CA GLU A 8 -17.03 8.27 -10.46
C GLU A 8 -16.75 8.49 -11.96
N ASN A 9 -15.56 8.10 -12.43
CA ASN A 9 -15.15 8.15 -13.83
C ASN A 9 -15.19 6.77 -14.52
N GLY A 10 -15.88 5.80 -13.94
CA GLY A 10 -16.08 4.47 -14.54
C GLY A 10 -14.88 3.53 -14.42
N VAL A 11 -13.88 3.86 -13.58
CA VAL A 11 -12.71 3.01 -13.33
C VAL A 11 -12.94 2.20 -12.05
N THR A 12 -13.08 0.87 -12.18
CA THR A 12 -13.25 0.01 -11.02
C THR A 12 -11.94 -0.14 -10.25
N CYS A 13 -12.03 -0.17 -8.92
CA CYS A 13 -10.88 -0.08 -8.04
C CYS A 13 -10.94 -1.12 -6.92
N SER A 14 -9.83 -1.81 -6.71
CA SER A 14 -9.56 -2.52 -5.45
C SER A 14 -8.73 -1.62 -4.52
N VAL A 15 -8.99 -1.70 -3.21
CA VAL A 15 -8.29 -0.93 -2.18
C VAL A 15 -7.69 -1.86 -1.15
N ILE A 16 -6.39 -1.70 -0.88
CA ILE A 16 -5.68 -2.45 0.16
C ILE A 16 -5.12 -1.45 1.18
N GLY A 17 -5.74 -1.34 2.35
CA GLY A 17 -5.26 -0.42 3.40
C GLY A 17 -5.52 -0.88 4.83
N THR A 18 -5.26 0.03 5.77
CA THR A 18 -5.28 -0.25 7.22
C THR A 18 -6.67 -0.59 7.76
N ILE A 19 -7.71 0.10 7.31
CA ILE A 19 -9.07 -0.07 7.88
C ILE A 19 -9.73 -1.33 7.35
N GLN A 20 -9.62 -1.55 6.05
CA GLN A 20 -10.25 -2.66 5.34
C GLN A 20 -9.58 -2.82 3.97
N HIS A 21 -9.77 -3.99 3.38
CA HIS A 21 -9.60 -4.18 1.95
C HIS A 21 -10.95 -4.13 1.25
N ILE A 22 -10.96 -3.63 0.03
CA ILE A 22 -12.11 -3.68 -0.87
C ILE A 22 -11.61 -4.38 -2.13
N ILE A 23 -12.03 -5.61 -2.38
CA ILE A 23 -11.63 -6.39 -3.55
C ILE A 23 -12.87 -6.73 -4.36
N ASN A 24 -12.94 -6.26 -5.60
CA ASN A 24 -14.10 -6.46 -6.48
C ASN A 24 -15.43 -5.99 -5.83
N GLY A 25 -15.38 -4.88 -5.07
CA GLY A 25 -16.50 -4.34 -4.31
C GLY A 25 -16.82 -5.05 -2.98
N ASN A 26 -16.16 -6.16 -2.65
CA ASN A 26 -16.35 -6.87 -1.39
C ASN A 26 -15.39 -6.37 -0.32
N LYS A 27 -15.91 -6.17 0.90
CA LYS A 27 -15.09 -5.78 2.05
C LYS A 27 -14.46 -7.02 2.68
N VAL A 28 -13.16 -6.94 2.92
CA VAL A 28 -12.36 -7.95 3.63
C VAL A 28 -11.66 -7.25 4.79
N ASP A 29 -11.65 -7.87 5.96
CA ASP A 29 -10.98 -7.30 7.13
C ASP A 29 -9.47 -7.18 6.90
N SER A 30 -8.88 -6.13 7.46
CA SER A 30 -7.45 -5.86 7.38
C SER A 30 -6.79 -6.07 8.74
N HIS A 31 -5.62 -6.72 8.75
CA HIS A 31 -4.85 -6.97 9.97
C HIS A 31 -3.63 -6.05 10.11
N ASN A 32 -3.07 -5.57 8.99
CA ASN A 32 -1.98 -4.61 8.93
C ASN A 32 -2.24 -3.53 7.86
N THR A 33 -1.59 -2.37 7.99
CA THR A 33 -1.56 -1.35 6.92
C THR A 33 -1.06 -1.91 5.59
N THR A 34 0.02 -2.69 5.63
CA THR A 34 0.56 -3.40 4.46
C THR A 34 0.67 -4.87 4.83
N GLN A 35 -0.09 -5.74 4.16
CA GLN A 35 -0.10 -7.16 4.50
C GLN A 35 1.23 -7.85 4.23
N GLY A 36 1.40 -9.04 4.82
CA GLY A 36 2.53 -9.91 4.49
C GLY A 36 2.51 -10.31 3.01
N THR A 37 3.68 -10.64 2.46
CA THR A 37 3.86 -10.90 1.02
C THR A 37 2.84 -11.89 0.44
N MET A 38 2.57 -13.00 1.14
CA MET A 38 1.63 -14.03 0.68
C MET A 38 0.18 -13.54 0.60
N GLU A 39 -0.28 -12.85 1.64
CA GLU A 39 -1.64 -12.31 1.71
C GLU A 39 -1.80 -11.18 0.68
N LEU A 40 -0.82 -10.28 0.58
CA LEU A 40 -0.82 -9.22 -0.43
C LEU A 40 -0.93 -9.79 -1.84
N ASN A 41 -0.08 -10.76 -2.20
CA ASN A 41 -0.13 -11.40 -3.52
C ASN A 41 -1.47 -12.11 -3.77
N SER A 42 -2.07 -12.72 -2.75
CA SER A 42 -3.38 -13.36 -2.87
C SER A 42 -4.47 -12.34 -3.20
N LEU A 43 -4.49 -11.19 -2.49
CA LEU A 43 -5.44 -10.10 -2.75
C LEU A 43 -5.25 -9.50 -4.16
N LEU A 44 -4.00 -9.35 -4.60
CA LEU A 44 -3.67 -8.84 -5.94
C LEU A 44 -4.14 -9.79 -7.04
N VAL A 45 -3.95 -11.10 -6.87
CA VAL A 45 -4.43 -12.13 -7.82
C VAL A 45 -5.96 -12.22 -7.84
N GLU A 46 -6.61 -11.98 -6.70
CA GLU A 46 -8.07 -12.00 -6.61
C GLU A 46 -8.72 -10.78 -7.28
N SER A 47 -8.03 -9.64 -7.31
CA SER A 47 -8.55 -8.42 -7.93
C SER A 47 -8.78 -8.61 -9.43
N ARG A 48 -9.96 -8.17 -9.89
CA ARG A 48 -10.36 -8.09 -11.30
C ARG A 48 -10.63 -6.65 -11.71
N ASP A 49 -10.28 -5.71 -10.84
CA ASP A 49 -10.47 -4.29 -11.05
C ASP A 49 -9.39 -3.72 -11.96
N MET A 50 -9.69 -2.58 -12.59
CA MET A 50 -8.73 -1.93 -13.48
C MET A 50 -7.57 -1.29 -12.72
N VAL A 51 -7.78 -0.88 -11.48
CA VAL A 51 -6.77 -0.24 -10.64
C VAL A 51 -6.76 -0.85 -9.25
N VAL A 52 -5.56 -1.09 -8.71
CA VAL A 52 -5.36 -1.37 -7.29
C VAL A 52 -4.75 -0.14 -6.62
N ILE A 53 -5.38 0.33 -5.55
CA ILE A 53 -4.89 1.43 -4.72
C ILE A 53 -4.45 0.82 -3.40
N MET A 54 -3.21 1.05 -2.98
CA MET A 54 -2.71 0.45 -1.75
C MET A 54 -1.95 1.42 -0.84
N GLU A 55 -2.12 1.23 0.47
CA GLU A 55 -1.31 1.88 1.49
C GLU A 55 0.02 1.13 1.68
N VAL A 56 1.12 1.83 1.44
CA VAL A 56 2.47 1.29 1.60
C VAL A 56 3.13 1.90 2.83
N SER A 57 3.28 1.08 3.87
CA SER A 57 3.96 1.45 5.11
C SER A 57 5.49 1.34 4.98
N SER A 58 6.21 2.14 5.77
CA SER A 58 7.68 2.02 5.86
C SER A 58 8.13 0.68 6.42
N HIS A 59 7.33 0.09 7.33
CA HIS A 59 7.56 -1.26 7.83
C HIS A 59 7.45 -2.30 6.71
N GLY A 60 6.43 -2.20 5.85
CA GLY A 60 6.27 -3.10 4.71
C GLY A 60 7.45 -3.04 3.73
N LEU A 61 7.95 -1.84 3.44
CA LEU A 61 9.14 -1.63 2.61
C LEU A 61 10.41 -2.19 3.27
N ALA A 62 10.66 -1.85 4.54
CA ALA A 62 11.85 -2.31 5.27
C ALA A 62 11.88 -3.83 5.49
N GLN A 63 10.71 -4.48 5.49
CA GLN A 63 10.57 -5.93 5.64
C GLN A 63 10.38 -6.66 4.30
N TYR A 64 10.59 -6.00 3.16
CA TYR A 64 10.49 -6.61 1.83
C TYR A 64 9.11 -7.23 1.53
N ARG A 65 8.03 -6.75 2.17
CA ARG A 65 6.67 -7.28 1.94
C ARG A 65 6.15 -7.00 0.52
N LEU A 66 6.74 -6.00 -0.13
CA LEU A 66 6.37 -5.47 -1.44
C LEU A 66 7.39 -5.84 -2.53
N GLU A 67 8.35 -6.71 -2.20
CA GLU A 67 9.36 -7.14 -3.17
C GLU A 67 8.71 -7.88 -4.35
N GLY A 68 9.09 -7.50 -5.56
CA GLY A 68 8.52 -8.04 -6.80
C GLY A 68 7.18 -7.43 -7.23
N ILE A 69 6.63 -6.46 -6.49
CA ILE A 69 5.45 -5.70 -6.91
C ILE A 69 5.89 -4.49 -7.74
N GLU A 70 5.37 -4.39 -8.95
CA GLU A 70 5.55 -3.22 -9.82
C GLU A 70 4.43 -2.19 -9.53
N PHE A 71 4.80 -0.92 -9.47
CA PHE A 71 3.88 0.18 -9.22
C PHE A 71 3.85 1.12 -10.43
N ASP A 72 2.65 1.37 -10.98
CA ASP A 72 2.49 2.36 -12.05
C ASP A 72 2.65 3.79 -11.53
N PHE A 73 2.19 4.04 -10.30
CA PHE A 73 2.20 5.35 -9.66
C PHE A 73 2.50 5.24 -8.17
N CYS A 74 3.42 6.09 -7.69
CA CYS A 74 3.74 6.21 -6.28
C CYS A 74 3.43 7.62 -5.79
N VAL A 75 2.64 7.74 -4.72
CA VAL A 75 2.29 9.02 -4.10
C VAL A 75 2.89 9.11 -2.71
N PHE A 76 3.76 10.10 -2.51
CA PHE A 76 4.28 10.45 -1.19
C PHE A 76 3.55 11.68 -0.66
N THR A 77 2.93 11.55 0.51
CA THR A 77 2.09 12.61 1.08
C THR A 77 2.91 13.56 1.96
N ASN A 78 3.61 13.03 2.97
CA ASN A 78 4.44 13.78 3.91
C ASN A 78 5.35 12.84 4.72
N LEU A 79 6.24 13.43 5.53
CA LEU A 79 7.02 12.73 6.54
C LEU A 79 7.15 13.59 7.79
N TYR A 80 6.78 13.02 8.93
CA TYR A 80 6.92 13.62 10.26
C TYR A 80 7.50 12.59 11.24
N HIS A 81 7.79 13.02 12.47
CA HIS A 81 8.37 12.18 13.51
C HIS A 81 7.39 11.08 13.93
N ASP A 82 7.61 9.88 13.40
CA ASP A 82 6.83 8.67 13.64
C ASP A 82 7.72 7.43 13.46
N HIS A 83 7.32 6.29 14.02
CA HIS A 83 7.96 4.97 13.85
C HIS A 83 9.48 4.91 14.16
N LEU A 84 10.02 5.80 15.00
CA LEU A 84 11.45 5.77 15.37
C LEU A 84 11.78 4.68 16.39
N ASP A 85 10.79 4.11 17.05
CA ASP A 85 10.93 2.87 17.82
C ASP A 85 11.34 1.68 16.93
N PHE A 86 10.94 1.70 15.65
CA PHE A 86 11.35 0.71 14.65
C PHE A 86 12.57 1.17 13.83
N HIS A 87 12.55 2.39 13.29
CA HIS A 87 13.60 2.87 12.37
C HIS A 87 14.82 3.46 13.07
N GLY A 88 14.73 3.81 14.36
CA GLY A 88 15.82 4.42 15.13
C GLY A 88 16.02 5.91 14.83
N THR A 89 16.15 6.29 13.55
CA THR A 89 16.38 7.68 13.14
C THR A 89 15.38 8.16 12.07
N MET A 90 15.20 9.48 11.99
CA MET A 90 14.39 10.09 10.91
C MET A 90 14.99 9.85 9.52
N GLU A 91 16.31 9.72 9.44
CA GLU A 91 17.01 9.43 8.19
C GLU A 91 16.71 8.01 7.71
N ASP A 92 16.81 7.01 8.61
CA ASP A 92 16.46 5.63 8.30
C ASP A 92 14.98 5.48 7.92
N TYR A 93 14.09 6.17 8.62
CA TYR A 93 12.67 6.19 8.29
C TYR A 93 12.41 6.79 6.90
N PHE A 94 13.08 7.89 6.56
CA PHE A 94 13.01 8.50 5.23
C PHE A 94 13.55 7.56 4.15
N LEU A 95 14.72 6.95 4.37
CA LEU A 95 15.35 6.01 3.43
C LEU A 95 14.46 4.79 3.19
N ALA A 96 13.81 4.26 4.22
CA ALA A 96 12.87 3.16 4.09
C ALA A 96 11.68 3.52 3.17
N LYS A 97 11.09 4.71 3.32
CA LYS A 97 10.02 5.16 2.41
C LYS A 97 10.51 5.43 0.99
N LEU A 98 11.76 5.91 0.85
CA LEU A 98 12.35 6.23 -0.45
C LEU A 98 12.52 4.98 -1.33
N LEU A 99 12.58 3.77 -0.76
CA LEU A 99 12.59 2.51 -1.51
C LEU A 99 11.42 2.41 -2.50
N LEU A 100 10.24 2.93 -2.15
CA LEU A 100 9.06 2.92 -3.03
C LEU A 100 9.24 3.78 -4.30
N LEU A 101 10.09 4.81 -4.24
CA LEU A 101 10.29 5.77 -5.35
C LEU A 101 11.54 5.44 -6.19
N LYS A 102 12.30 4.43 -5.79
CA LYS A 102 13.50 3.96 -6.50
C LYS A 102 13.23 2.72 -7.36
N ASN A 103 12.06 2.10 -7.20
CA ASN A 103 11.58 1.00 -8.04
C ASN A 103 11.05 1.53 -9.36
#